data_AF-A0A958F016-F1
#
_entry.id   AF-A0A958F016-F1
#
_cell.length_a   1.000
_cell.length_b   1.000
_cell.length_c   1.000
_cell.angle_alpha   90.00
_cell.angle_beta   90.00
_cell.angle_gamma   90.00
#
_symmetry.space_group_name_H-M   'P 1'
#
loop_
_entity.id
_entity.type
_entity.pdbx_description
1 polymer ?
#
loop_
_entity_poly.entity_id
_entity_poly.type
_entity_poly.pdbx_seq_one_letter_code
_entity_poly.pdbx_strand_id
1 'polypeptide(L)'
;IIVPIEILGLFTKPFALAMRLFANMVAGHTVIFALLGLIIVLGNVAIAAVSVPLAVAINMLELFVAFLQAFIFVMLTALFIGMSAHPDH
;
A
#
# COMPACT_ATOMS: atom_id res chain seq x y z
N ILE A 1 22.55 24.73 0.50
CA ILE A 1 21.98 24.10 1.73
C ILE A 1 20.54 23.56 1.52
N ILE A 2 19.99 23.62 0.30
CA ILE A 2 18.61 23.18 -0.01
C ILE A 2 18.58 21.74 -0.59
N VAL A 3 19.70 21.24 -1.10
CA VAL A 3 19.85 19.89 -1.71
C VAL A 3 19.50 18.72 -0.76
N PRO A 4 19.85 18.74 0.54
CA PRO A 4 19.54 17.61 1.43
C PRO A 4 18.04 17.42 1.63
N ILE A 5 17.28 18.53 1.72
CA ILE A 5 15.83 18.47 1.96
C ILE A 5 15.07 17.98 0.71
N GLU A 6 15.58 18.28 -0.47
CA GLU A 6 15.00 17.88 -1.75
C GLU A 6 15.21 16.38 -2.00
N ILE A 7 16.41 15.87 -1.74
CA ILE A 7 16.71 14.43 -1.79
C ILE A 7 15.96 13.67 -0.69
N LEU A 8 15.93 14.19 0.54
CA LEU A 8 15.15 13.59 1.62
C LEU A 8 13.66 13.56 1.29
N GLY A 9 13.08 14.66 0.80
CA GLY A 9 11.69 14.73 0.36
C GLY A 9 11.38 13.79 -0.81
N LEU A 10 12.35 13.59 -1.71
CA LEU A 10 12.23 12.65 -2.82
C LEU A 10 12.25 11.18 -2.37
N PHE A 11 13.04 10.85 -1.34
CA PHE A 11 13.06 9.53 -0.70
C PHE A 11 11.87 9.30 0.25
N THR A 12 11.36 10.36 0.86
CA THR A 12 10.22 10.28 1.78
C THR A 12 8.94 9.89 1.04
N LYS A 13 8.76 10.33 -0.21
CA LYS A 13 7.61 9.95 -1.07
C LYS A 13 7.48 8.43 -1.29
N PRO A 14 8.51 7.70 -1.75
CA PRO A 14 8.46 6.25 -1.89
C PRO A 14 8.50 5.49 -0.56
N PHE A 15 9.12 6.04 0.48
CA PHE A 15 9.08 5.42 1.81
C PHE A 15 7.66 5.45 2.41
N ALA A 16 6.96 6.59 2.31
CA ALA A 16 5.56 6.72 2.72
C ALA A 16 4.65 5.74 1.95
N LEU A 17 5.05 5.38 0.74
CA LEU A 17 4.39 4.45 -0.15
C LEU A 17 4.55 3.00 0.25
N ALA A 18 5.78 2.61 0.61
CA ALA A 18 6.08 1.29 1.13
C ALA A 18 5.32 1.03 2.44
N MET A 19 5.26 2.04 3.33
CA MET A 19 4.42 1.99 4.53
C MET A 19 2.93 1.85 4.20
N ARG A 20 2.44 2.48 3.13
CA ARG A 20 1.04 2.38 2.68
C ARG A 20 0.71 0.98 2.14
N LEU A 21 1.61 0.38 1.35
CA LEU A 21 1.45 -0.99 0.87
C LEU A 21 1.46 -2.00 2.03
N PHE A 22 2.41 -1.83 2.96
CA PHE A 22 2.53 -2.68 4.15
C PHE A 22 1.28 -2.58 5.03
N ALA A 23 0.79 -1.36 5.29
CA ALA A 23 -0.45 -1.15 6.04
C ALA A 23 -1.65 -1.83 5.36
N ASN A 24 -1.79 -1.72 4.04
CA ASN A 24 -2.90 -2.34 3.31
C ASN A 24 -2.84 -3.88 3.35
N MET A 25 -1.66 -4.50 3.18
CA MET A 25 -1.53 -5.96 3.32
C MET A 25 -1.77 -6.46 4.76
N VAL A 26 -1.32 -5.69 5.76
CA VAL A 26 -1.56 -6.01 7.17
C VAL A 26 -3.04 -5.81 7.55
N ALA A 27 -3.72 -4.81 6.99
CA ALA A 27 -5.14 -4.56 7.24
C ALA A 27 -6.01 -5.73 6.77
N GLY A 28 -5.80 -6.23 5.55
CA GLY A 28 -6.52 -7.40 5.04
C GLY A 28 -6.32 -8.65 5.90
N HIS A 29 -5.07 -8.91 6.29
CA HIS A 29 -4.75 -10.04 7.15
C HIS A 29 -5.35 -9.89 8.57
N THR A 30 -5.33 -8.67 9.12
CA THR A 30 -5.94 -8.34 10.42
C THR A 30 -7.45 -8.49 10.40
N VAL A 31 -8.13 -8.12 9.30
CA VAL A 31 -9.58 -8.27 9.16
C VAL A 31 -9.99 -9.74 9.16
N ILE A 32 -9.25 -10.62 8.47
CA ILE A 32 -9.52 -12.06 8.48
C ILE A 32 -9.38 -12.63 9.89
N PHE A 33 -8.31 -12.26 10.62
CA PHE A 33 -8.13 -12.69 12.01
C PHE A 33 -9.21 -12.14 12.95
N ALA A 34 -9.59 -10.87 12.79
CA ALA A 34 -10.65 -10.25 13.58
C ALA A 34 -12.02 -10.93 13.34
N LEU A 35 -12.32 -11.31 12.10
CA LEU A 35 -13.56 -12.01 11.74
C LEU A 35 -13.57 -13.45 12.29
N LEU A 36 -12.47 -14.20 12.18
CA LEU A 36 -12.32 -15.52 12.80
C LEU A 36 -12.50 -15.46 14.33
N GLY A 37 -11.93 -14.44 14.99
CA GLY A 37 -12.11 -14.21 16.42
C GLY A 37 -13.56 -13.87 16.80
N LEU A 38 -14.24 -13.06 15.99
CA LEU A 38 -15.64 -12.67 16.21
C LEU A 38 -16.61 -13.86 16.11
N ILE A 39 -16.37 -14.77 15.16
CA ILE A 39 -17.17 -16.01 14.96
C ILE A 39 -17.13 -16.89 16.21
N ILE A 40 -15.96 -17.02 16.85
CA ILE A 40 -15.79 -17.82 18.06
C ILE A 40 -16.51 -17.18 19.26
N VAL A 41 -16.56 -15.85 19.34
CA VAL A 41 -17.15 -15.12 20.49
C VAL A 41 -18.67 -14.97 20.40
N LEU A 42 -19.24 -14.69 19.22
CA LEU A 42 -20.68 -14.42 19.07
C LEU A 42 -21.52 -15.62 18.63
N GLY A 43 -20.90 -16.70 18.13
CA GLY A 43 -21.59 -17.93 17.73
C GLY A 43 -22.56 -17.79 16.52
N ASN A 44 -22.69 -16.60 15.92
CA ASN A 44 -23.60 -16.35 14.80
C ASN A 44 -22.85 -16.20 13.47
N VAL A 45 -22.74 -17.31 12.74
CA VAL A 45 -21.97 -17.45 11.50
C VAL A 45 -22.52 -16.61 10.34
N ALA A 46 -23.83 -16.31 10.34
CA ALA A 46 -24.49 -15.69 9.19
C ALA A 46 -24.08 -14.22 8.94
N ILE A 47 -23.89 -13.44 10.01
CA ILE A 47 -23.50 -12.02 9.91
C ILE A 47 -22.02 -11.89 9.55
N ALA A 48 -21.18 -12.79 10.07
CA ALA A 48 -19.76 -12.85 9.73
C ALA A 48 -19.53 -13.26 8.27
N ALA A 49 -20.31 -14.21 7.74
CA ALA A 49 -20.18 -14.69 6.37
C ALA A 49 -20.48 -13.64 5.30
N VAL A 50 -21.28 -12.61 5.61
CA VAL A 50 -21.55 -11.49 4.68
C VAL A 50 -20.47 -10.41 4.74
N SER A 51 -19.86 -10.19 5.90
CA SER A 51 -18.80 -9.18 6.08
C SER A 51 -17.47 -9.60 5.44
N VAL A 52 -17.16 -10.91 5.43
CA VAL A 52 -15.95 -11.49 4.79
C VAL A 52 -15.82 -11.13 3.30
N PRO A 53 -16.78 -11.45 2.41
CA PRO A 53 -16.65 -11.17 0.98
C PRO A 53 -16.61 -9.67 0.67
N LEU A 54 -17.28 -8.83 1.47
CA LEU A 54 -17.20 -7.38 1.34
C LEU A 54 -15.79 -6.87 1.67
N ALA A 55 -15.20 -7.34 2.77
CA ALA A 55 -13.83 -6.98 3.15
C ALA A 55 -12.78 -7.49 2.15
N VAL A 56 -13.00 -8.68 1.58
CA VAL A 56 -12.15 -9.25 0.53
C VAL A 56 -12.25 -8.44 -0.76
N ALA A 57 -13.44 -7.98 -1.14
CA ALA A 57 -13.62 -7.12 -2.31
C ALA A 57 -12.90 -5.77 -2.16
N ILE A 58 -12.93 -5.16 -0.97
CA ILE A 58 -12.19 -3.93 -0.67
C ILE A 58 -10.67 -4.19 -0.71
N ASN A 59 -10.20 -5.31 -0.16
CA ASN A 59 -8.79 -5.70 -0.24
C ASN A 59 -8.30 -5.90 -1.67
N MET A 60 -9.15 -6.45 -2.55
CA MET A 60 -8.83 -6.61 -3.97
C MET A 60 -8.64 -5.25 -4.65
N LEU A 61 -9.44 -4.25 -4.29
CA LEU A 61 -9.29 -2.88 -4.77
C LEU A 61 -8.02 -2.22 -4.20
N GLU A 62 -7.69 -2.45 -2.93
CA GLU A 62 -6.43 -1.97 -2.34
C GLU A 62 -5.20 -2.59 -3.01
N LEU A 63 -5.26 -3.88 -3.36
CA LEU A 63 -4.21 -4.58 -4.10
C LEU A 63 -4.00 -3.96 -5.50
N PHE A 64 -5.08 -3.55 -6.17
CA PHE A 64 -4.98 -2.84 -7.45
C PHE A 64 -4.29 -1.47 -7.30
N VAL A 65 -4.67 -0.70 -6.27
CA VAL A 65 -4.02 0.59 -5.96
C VAL A 65 -2.54 0.37 -5.62
N ALA A 66 -2.20 -0.69 -4.91
CA ALA A 66 -0.84 -1.09 -4.61
C ALA A 66 0.03 -1.31 -5.87
N PHE A 67 -0.51 -1.94 -6.91
CA PHE A 67 0.19 -2.12 -8.20
C PHE A 67 0.44 -0.79 -8.89
N LEU A 68 -0.58 0.07 -9.00
CA LEU A 68 -0.45 1.44 -9.52
C LEU A 68 0.63 2.21 -8.78
N GLN A 69 0.73 1.96 -7.48
CA GLN A 69 1.63 2.67 -6.62
C GLN A 69 3.10 2.26 -6.81
N ALA A 70 3.37 0.95 -6.99
CA ALA A 70 4.68 0.45 -7.40
C ALA A 70 5.07 0.91 -8.81
N PHE A 71 4.10 1.00 -9.73
CA PHE A 71 4.32 1.53 -11.07
C PHE A 71 4.79 3.00 -11.05
N ILE A 72 4.12 3.85 -10.27
CA ILE A 72 4.52 5.26 -10.11
C ILE A 72 5.95 5.37 -9.54
N PHE A 73 6.33 4.48 -8.63
CA PHE A 73 7.69 4.46 -8.08
C PHE A 73 8.75 4.15 -9.14
N VAL A 74 8.55 3.12 -9.95
CA VAL A 74 9.47 2.77 -11.03
C VAL A 74 9.53 3.90 -12.07
N MET A 75 8.39 4.50 -12.40
CA MET A 75 8.34 5.63 -13.34
C MET A 75 9.10 6.86 -12.83
N LEU A 76 8.95 7.22 -11.55
CA LEU A 76 9.71 8.31 -10.93
C LEU A 76 11.20 8.01 -10.86
N THR A 77 11.57 6.76 -10.56
CA THR A 77 12.97 6.33 -10.51
C THR A 77 13.61 6.36 -11.90
N ALA A 78 12.89 5.89 -12.93
CA ALA A 78 13.33 5.96 -14.31
C ALA A 78 13.47 7.42 -14.80
N LEU A 79 12.54 8.30 -14.42
CA LEU A 79 12.65 9.75 -14.67
C LEU A 79 13.89 10.34 -14.00
N PHE A 80 14.17 9.96 -12.76
CA PHE A 80 15.35 10.45 -12.05
C PHE A 80 16.65 9.96 -12.69
N ILE A 81 16.72 8.68 -13.05
CA ILE A 81 17.86 8.11 -13.77
C ILE A 81 18.02 8.80 -15.13
N GLY A 82 16.92 9.05 -15.85
CA GLY A 82 16.93 9.79 -17.13
C GLY A 82 17.43 11.22 -16.99
N MET A 83 16.98 11.97 -15.98
CA MET A 83 17.47 13.32 -15.66
C MET A 83 18.93 13.33 -15.19
N SER A 84 19.39 12.25 -14.55
CA SER A 84 20.78 12.12 -14.10
C SER A 84 21.72 11.63 -15.20
N ALA A 85 21.19 10.92 -16.22
CA ALA A 85 21.95 10.34 -17.33
C ALA A 85 22.20 11.32 -18.48
N HIS A 86 21.43 12.41 -18.58
CA HIS A 86 21.87 13.61 -19.30
C HIS A 86 22.56 14.54 -18.30
N PRO A 87 23.91 14.57 -18.24
CA PRO A 87 24.57 15.75 -17.74
C PRO A 87 24.20 16.87 -18.71
N ASP A 88 23.24 17.71 -18.30
CA ASP A 88 23.09 19.05 -18.85
C ASP A 88 24.49 19.68 -18.84
N HIS A 89 25.05 19.86 -20.03
CA HIS A 89 26.12 20.82 -20.23
C HIS A 89 25.52 22.21 -20.28
#